data_AF-A0A2W6A6F4-F1
#
_entry.id   AF-A0A2W6A6F4-F1
#
_cell.length_a   1.000
_cell.length_b   1.000
_cell.length_c   1.000
_cell.angle_alpha   90.00
_cell.angle_beta   90.00
_cell.angle_gamma   90.00
#
_symmetry.space_group_name_H-M   'P 1'
#
loop_
_entity.id
_entity.type
_entity.pdbx_description
1 polymer ?
#
loop_
_entity_poly.entity_id
_entity_poly.type
_entity_poly.pdbx_seq_one_letter_code
_entity_poly.pdbx_strand_id
1 'polypeptide(L)'
;MAAARFRAPLQAAHDREQAPRPLFAKRHRMHHRDPRNIPLVFVPLPVLAGFFVLLAAVGGLGFPDHRLGLTAFATMTTFLLGYEWSHYLIHSPYVPRTAAFRAVWRAHTLHHYKNEQYWFGVTNPVADYVLRTHPAKNAVPTSPTARTLGVDDELTLLTAPA
;
A
#
# COMPACT_ATOMS: atom_id res chain seq x y z
N MET A 1 -35.15 -1.93 -33.52
CA MET A 1 -33.92 -2.66 -33.13
C MET A 1 -32.86 -1.65 -32.69
N ALA A 2 -32.76 -1.33 -31.39
CA ALA A 2 -31.64 -0.56 -30.83
C ALA A 2 -31.59 -0.76 -29.30
N ALA A 3 -30.89 -1.80 -28.84
CA ALA A 3 -30.70 -2.09 -27.41
C ALA A 3 -29.35 -2.77 -27.11
N ALA A 4 -28.27 -2.36 -27.80
CA ALA A 4 -26.99 -3.09 -27.73
C ALA A 4 -25.77 -2.24 -27.31
N ARG A 5 -25.92 -0.95 -26.94
CA ARG A 5 -24.74 -0.07 -26.73
C ARG A 5 -24.45 0.39 -25.29
N PHE A 6 -25.19 -0.09 -24.28
CA PHE A 6 -24.94 0.23 -22.87
C PHE A 6 -24.37 -0.93 -22.02
N ARG A 7 -24.18 -2.13 -22.60
CA ARG A 7 -23.79 -3.34 -21.84
C ARG A 7 -22.27 -3.50 -21.61
N ALA A 8 -21.45 -2.96 -22.51
CA ALA A 8 -19.99 -3.15 -22.49
C ALA A 8 -19.23 -2.54 -21.28
N PRO A 9 -19.54 -1.33 -20.79
CA PRO A 9 -18.75 -0.73 -19.69
C PRO A 9 -19.03 -1.37 -18.32
N LEU A 10 -20.24 -1.90 -18.11
CA LEU A 10 -20.59 -2.61 -16.87
C LEU A 10 -19.96 -4.00 -16.80
N GLN A 11 -19.91 -4.72 -17.92
CA GLN A 11 -19.21 -6.00 -17.99
C GLN A 11 -17.71 -5.83 -17.78
N ALA A 12 -17.07 -4.83 -18.41
CA ALA A 12 -15.65 -4.56 -18.18
C ALA A 12 -15.33 -4.11 -16.73
N ALA A 13 -16.26 -3.45 -16.04
CA ALA A 13 -16.12 -3.11 -14.62
C ALA A 13 -16.29 -4.35 -13.72
N HIS A 14 -17.26 -5.21 -14.03
CA HIS A 14 -17.52 -6.48 -13.36
C HIS A 14 -16.39 -7.50 -13.56
N ASP A 15 -15.82 -7.57 -14.77
CA ASP A 15 -14.70 -8.45 -15.11
C ASP A 15 -13.40 -7.99 -14.39
N ARG A 16 -13.22 -6.67 -14.23
CA ARG A 16 -12.13 -6.10 -13.39
C ARG A 16 -12.32 -6.38 -11.90
N GLU A 17 -13.56 -6.55 -11.46
CA GLU A 17 -13.89 -6.89 -10.08
C GLU A 17 -13.52 -8.35 -9.75
N GLN A 18 -13.56 -9.23 -10.76
CA GLN A 18 -13.36 -10.68 -10.66
C GLN A 18 -11.94 -11.18 -10.98
N ALA A 19 -11.09 -10.35 -11.59
CA ALA A 19 -9.70 -10.73 -11.85
C ALA A 19 -8.95 -11.05 -10.54
N PRO A 20 -8.11 -12.10 -10.50
CA PRO A 20 -7.28 -12.43 -9.34
C PRO A 20 -6.48 -11.20 -8.91
N ARG A 21 -6.62 -10.83 -7.64
CA ARG A 21 -5.94 -9.65 -7.11
C ARG A 21 -4.68 -10.10 -6.40
N PRO A 22 -3.51 -9.49 -6.69
CA PRO A 22 -2.28 -9.81 -5.98
C PRO A 22 -2.47 -9.73 -4.46
N LEU A 23 -1.85 -10.66 -3.74
CA LEU A 23 -2.01 -10.79 -2.28
C LEU A 23 -1.76 -9.47 -1.53
N PHE A 24 -0.75 -8.70 -1.93
CA PHE A 24 -0.45 -7.40 -1.30
C PHE A 24 -1.62 -6.41 -1.46
N ALA A 25 -2.26 -6.37 -2.63
CA ALA A 25 -3.35 -5.46 -2.92
C ALA A 25 -4.63 -5.88 -2.17
N LYS A 26 -4.87 -7.18 -2.03
CA LYS A 26 -5.96 -7.72 -1.19
C LYS A 26 -5.77 -7.35 0.28
N ARG A 27 -4.56 -7.55 0.81
CA ARG A 27 -4.22 -7.27 2.21
C ARG A 27 -4.22 -5.77 2.53
N HIS A 28 -3.79 -4.93 1.60
CA HIS A 28 -3.90 -3.48 1.74
C HIS A 28 -5.36 -3.01 1.83
N ARG A 29 -6.28 -3.58 1.03
CA ARG A 29 -7.72 -3.28 1.14
C ARG A 29 -8.32 -3.69 2.49
N MET A 30 -7.90 -4.84 3.01
CA MET A 30 -8.30 -5.28 4.35
C MET A 30 -7.78 -4.30 5.41
N HIS A 31 -6.52 -3.84 5.29
CA HIS A 31 -5.92 -2.84 6.17
C HIS A 31 -6.69 -1.50 6.13
N HIS A 32 -7.14 -1.01 4.98
CA HIS A 32 -7.96 0.21 4.92
C HIS A 32 -9.31 0.09 5.66
N ARG A 33 -9.88 -1.12 5.72
CA ARG A 33 -11.13 -1.37 6.46
C ARG A 33 -10.90 -1.33 7.97
N ASP A 34 -9.89 -2.07 8.41
CA ASP A 34 -9.51 -2.22 9.81
C ASP A 34 -8.02 -1.90 10.04
N PRO A 35 -7.65 -0.61 10.03
CA PRO A 35 -6.26 -0.18 10.04
C PRO A 35 -5.54 -0.45 11.35
N ARG A 36 -6.26 -0.76 12.44
CA ARG A 36 -5.68 -1.08 13.74
C ARG A 36 -5.48 -2.59 13.95
N ASN A 37 -5.90 -3.41 13.01
CA ASN A 37 -5.64 -4.84 13.04
C ASN A 37 -4.16 -5.12 12.76
N ILE A 38 -3.40 -5.39 13.82
CA ILE A 38 -1.93 -5.53 13.77
C ILE A 38 -1.48 -6.53 12.68
N PRO A 39 -2.07 -7.73 12.55
CA PRO A 39 -1.76 -8.63 11.44
C PRO A 39 -1.91 -8.03 10.03
N LEU A 40 -2.79 -7.04 9.80
CA LEU A 40 -3.03 -6.42 8.51
C LEU A 40 -2.10 -5.24 8.20
N VAL A 41 -1.43 -4.70 9.22
CA VAL A 41 -0.47 -3.61 9.05
C VAL A 41 0.74 -4.08 8.24
N PHE A 42 1.26 -5.27 8.55
CA PHE A 42 2.51 -5.75 7.96
C PHE A 42 2.34 -6.32 6.56
N VAL A 43 3.40 -6.21 5.73
CA VAL A 43 3.44 -6.90 4.44
C VAL A 43 3.30 -8.42 4.67
N PRO A 44 2.47 -9.11 3.86
CA PRO A 44 2.27 -10.55 4.02
C PRO A 44 3.57 -11.35 3.85
N LEU A 45 3.79 -12.34 4.71
CA LEU A 45 5.01 -13.16 4.69
C LEU A 45 5.36 -13.76 3.31
N PRO A 46 4.40 -14.27 2.50
CA PRO A 46 4.73 -14.77 1.16
C PRO A 46 5.28 -13.67 0.22
N VAL A 47 4.79 -12.44 0.36
CA VAL A 47 5.27 -11.28 -0.41
C VAL A 47 6.67 -10.89 0.05
N LEU A 48 6.92 -10.89 1.37
CA LEU A 48 8.27 -10.64 1.92
C LEU A 48 9.28 -11.70 1.47
N ALA A 49 8.89 -12.98 1.49
CA ALA A 49 9.76 -14.07 1.01
C ALA A 49 10.14 -13.87 -0.45
N GLY A 50 9.17 -13.58 -1.33
CA GLY A 50 9.43 -13.25 -2.73
C GLY A 50 10.34 -12.03 -2.90
N PHE A 51 10.13 -10.98 -2.10
CA PHE A 51 10.98 -9.79 -2.09
C PHE A 51 12.43 -10.11 -1.71
N PHE A 52 12.67 -10.91 -0.66
CA PHE A 52 14.03 -11.31 -0.27
C PHE A 52 14.72 -12.21 -1.30
N VAL A 53 13.98 -13.13 -1.94
CA VAL A 53 14.51 -13.93 -3.06
C VAL A 53 14.92 -13.01 -4.20
N LEU A 54 14.09 -12.03 -4.56
CA LEU A 54 14.41 -11.06 -5.60
C LEU A 54 15.63 -10.20 -5.23
N LEU A 55 15.70 -9.69 -4.00
CA LEU A 55 16.86 -8.92 -3.54
C LEU A 55 18.14 -9.75 -3.56
N ALA A 56 18.10 -11.01 -3.16
CA ALA A 56 19.25 -11.91 -3.21
C ALA A 56 19.70 -12.18 -4.65
N ALA A 57 18.74 -12.40 -5.57
CA ALA A 57 19.04 -12.59 -6.98
C ALA A 57 19.65 -11.33 -7.61
N VAL A 58 19.06 -10.15 -7.38
CA VAL A 58 19.61 -8.87 -7.86
C VAL A 58 20.97 -8.58 -7.24
N GLY A 59 21.14 -8.85 -5.94
CA GLY A 59 22.41 -8.68 -5.24
C GLY A 59 23.52 -9.59 -5.80
N GLY A 60 23.20 -10.86 -6.06
CA GLY A 60 24.17 -11.84 -6.54
C GLY A 60 24.48 -11.76 -8.04
N LEU A 61 23.51 -11.32 -8.86
CA LEU A 61 23.67 -11.26 -10.32
C LEU A 61 23.94 -9.85 -10.85
N GLY A 62 23.51 -8.82 -10.12
CA GLY A 62 23.60 -7.42 -10.54
C GLY A 62 24.87 -6.69 -10.10
N PHE A 63 25.64 -7.26 -9.17
CA PHE A 63 26.87 -6.65 -8.68
C PHE A 63 28.08 -7.57 -8.93
N PRO A 64 29.21 -7.01 -9.41
CA PRO A 64 30.42 -7.79 -9.67
C PRO A 64 31.13 -8.23 -8.39
N ASP A 65 30.90 -7.54 -7.27
CA ASP A 65 31.44 -7.87 -5.95
C ASP A 65 30.30 -8.26 -5.00
N HIS A 66 30.41 -9.45 -4.41
CA HIS A 66 29.48 -9.96 -3.40
C HIS A 66 29.32 -9.02 -2.21
N ARG A 67 30.35 -8.25 -1.83
CA ARG A 67 30.28 -7.26 -0.75
C ARG A 67 29.32 -6.12 -1.08
N LEU A 68 29.31 -5.68 -2.34
CA LEU A 68 28.36 -4.67 -2.82
C LEU A 68 26.95 -5.24 -2.85
N GLY A 69 26.79 -6.47 -3.35
CA GLY A 69 25.51 -7.18 -3.34
C GLY A 69 24.92 -7.33 -1.93
N LEU A 70 25.74 -7.76 -0.96
CA LEU A 70 25.34 -7.88 0.45
C LEU A 70 25.02 -6.51 1.07
N THR A 71 25.77 -5.47 0.72
CA THR A 71 25.50 -4.10 1.19
C THR A 71 24.16 -3.59 0.65
N ALA A 72 23.87 -3.81 -0.63
CA ALA A 72 22.59 -3.47 -1.23
C ALA A 72 21.44 -4.24 -0.58
N PHE A 73 21.61 -5.55 -0.37
CA PHE A 73 20.64 -6.40 0.32
C PHE A 73 20.35 -5.90 1.75
N ALA A 74 21.41 -5.66 2.54
CA ALA A 74 21.28 -5.16 3.90
C ALA A 74 20.60 -3.79 3.93
N THR A 75 20.99 -2.87 3.05
CA THR A 75 20.40 -1.53 2.95
C THR A 75 18.90 -1.59 2.64
N MET A 76 18.50 -2.40 1.66
CA MET A 76 17.08 -2.56 1.30
C MET A 76 16.29 -3.25 2.43
N THR A 77 16.89 -4.22 3.12
CA THR A 77 16.28 -4.85 4.30
C THR A 77 16.07 -3.85 5.42
N THR A 78 17.04 -2.97 5.69
CA THR A 78 16.89 -1.90 6.68
C THR A 78 15.78 -0.93 6.31
N PHE A 79 15.67 -0.52 5.04
CA PHE A 79 14.55 0.32 4.58
C PHE A 79 13.19 -0.35 4.76
N LEU A 80 13.09 -1.65 4.43
CA LEU A 80 11.87 -2.42 4.65
C LEU A 80 11.49 -2.47 6.14
N LEU A 81 12.43 -2.77 7.02
CA LEU A 81 12.16 -2.79 8.47
C LEU A 81 11.76 -1.41 8.99
N GLY A 82 12.41 -0.35 8.51
CA GLY A 82 12.03 1.03 8.82
C GLY A 82 10.62 1.38 8.33
N TYR A 83 10.22 0.87 7.17
CA TYR A 83 8.87 0.99 6.63
C TYR A 83 7.84 0.27 7.51
N GLU A 84 8.04 -1.02 7.80
CA GLU A 84 7.14 -1.83 8.62
C GLU A 84 6.98 -1.23 10.03
N TRP A 85 8.10 -0.81 10.63
CA TRP A 85 8.10 -0.19 11.96
C TRP A 85 7.35 1.14 11.97
N SER A 86 7.58 1.99 10.97
CA SER A 86 6.87 3.27 10.85
C SER A 86 5.37 3.05 10.68
N HIS A 87 4.98 2.09 9.82
CA HIS A 87 3.58 1.76 9.56
C HIS A 87 2.88 1.22 10.81
N TYR A 88 3.55 0.32 11.55
CA TYR A 88 3.10 -0.16 12.85
C TYR A 88 2.89 0.95 13.86
N LEU A 89 3.88 1.84 14.05
CA LEU A 89 3.75 2.95 14.98
C LEU A 89 2.58 3.86 14.61
N ILE A 90 2.35 4.12 13.32
CA ILE A 90 1.26 4.98 12.86
C ILE A 90 -0.12 4.46 13.27
N HIS A 91 -0.33 3.14 13.19
CA HIS A 91 -1.61 2.49 13.51
C HIS A 91 -1.71 1.94 14.93
N SER A 92 -0.67 2.12 15.73
CA SER A 92 -0.66 1.78 17.15
C SER A 92 -1.14 2.95 18.02
N PRO A 93 -1.30 2.75 19.34
CA PRO A 93 -1.51 3.84 20.31
C PRO A 93 -0.30 4.80 20.48
N TYR A 94 0.79 4.61 19.72
CA TYR A 94 1.99 5.43 19.82
C TYR A 94 1.72 6.90 19.48
N VAL A 95 2.24 7.80 20.32
CA VAL A 95 2.15 9.25 20.09
C VAL A 95 3.41 9.75 19.38
N PRO A 96 3.30 10.37 18.19
CA PRO A 96 4.46 10.83 17.44
C PRO A 96 5.25 11.90 18.22
N ARG A 97 6.56 11.68 18.39
CA ARG A 97 7.43 12.57 19.19
C ARG A 97 8.16 13.63 18.37
N THR A 98 8.53 13.32 17.13
CA THR A 98 9.26 14.25 16.25
C THR A 98 8.33 14.94 15.27
N ALA A 99 8.70 16.14 14.81
CA ALA A 99 7.93 16.86 13.79
C ALA A 99 7.87 16.07 12.47
N ALA A 100 9.00 15.45 12.06
CA ALA A 100 9.09 14.63 10.87
C ALA A 100 8.12 13.44 10.91
N PHE A 101 8.16 12.64 11.99
CA PHE A 101 7.27 11.49 12.11
C PHE A 101 5.80 11.92 12.26
N ARG A 102 5.53 13.04 12.93
CA ARG A 102 4.17 13.61 13.04
C ARG A 102 3.61 14.01 11.67
N ALA A 103 4.44 14.50 10.75
CA ALA A 103 4.02 14.84 9.39
C ALA A 103 3.58 13.59 8.62
N VAL A 104 4.40 12.53 8.64
CA VAL A 104 4.10 11.26 7.99
C VAL A 104 2.88 10.58 8.62
N TRP A 105 2.79 10.59 9.95
CA TRP A 105 1.62 10.10 10.70
C TRP A 105 0.32 10.78 10.25
N ARG A 106 0.33 12.12 10.11
CA ARG A 106 -0.83 12.88 9.62
C ARG A 106 -1.15 12.53 8.17
N ALA A 107 -0.14 12.48 7.30
CA ALA A 107 -0.30 12.17 5.89
C ALA A 107 -0.93 10.78 5.70
N HIS A 108 -0.38 9.74 6.34
CA HIS A 108 -0.94 8.39 6.24
C HIS A 108 -2.34 8.28 6.87
N THR A 109 -2.61 9.02 7.95
CA THR A 109 -3.98 9.11 8.50
C THR A 109 -4.95 9.72 7.47
N LEU A 110 -4.53 10.73 6.71
CA LEU A 110 -5.34 11.28 5.63
C LEU A 110 -5.52 10.28 4.48
N HIS A 111 -4.51 9.50 4.13
CA HIS A 111 -4.64 8.43 3.16
C HIS A 111 -5.74 7.42 3.55
N HIS A 112 -5.81 7.03 4.83
CA HIS A 112 -6.82 6.10 5.35
C HIS A 112 -8.24 6.68 5.44
N TYR A 113 -8.37 7.94 5.85
CA TYR A 113 -9.67 8.48 6.27
C TYR A 113 -10.18 9.65 5.43
N LYS A 114 -9.31 10.28 4.63
CA LYS A 114 -9.67 11.42 3.78
C LYS A 114 -9.77 10.99 2.33
N ASN A 115 -8.70 10.51 1.73
CA ASN A 115 -8.68 10.13 0.33
C ASN A 115 -7.50 9.19 0.03
N GLU A 116 -7.82 7.99 -0.38
CA GLU A 116 -6.91 6.87 -0.64
C GLU A 116 -6.07 7.03 -1.92
N GLN A 117 -6.34 8.08 -2.72
CA GLN A 117 -5.56 8.41 -3.92
C GLN A 117 -4.41 9.40 -3.65
N TYR A 118 -4.16 9.76 -2.39
CA TYR A 118 -3.15 10.73 -1.99
C TYR A 118 -2.41 10.29 -0.73
N TRP A 119 -1.30 10.97 -0.43
CA TRP A 119 -0.47 10.79 0.77
C TRP A 119 0.02 9.34 0.96
N PHE A 120 0.62 8.76 -0.08
CA PHE A 120 1.05 7.36 -0.09
C PHE A 120 2.28 7.09 0.78
N GLY A 121 3.08 8.11 1.08
CA GLY A 121 4.32 7.99 1.83
C GLY A 121 4.12 7.54 3.28
N VAL A 122 4.68 6.37 3.62
CA VAL A 122 4.59 5.76 4.97
C VAL A 122 5.81 6.05 5.84
N THR A 123 6.98 6.33 5.25
CA THR A 123 8.21 6.69 5.96
C THR A 123 8.61 8.15 5.73
N ASN A 124 8.31 8.68 4.56
CA ASN A 124 8.54 10.07 4.16
C ASN A 124 7.63 10.43 2.97
N PRO A 125 7.32 11.72 2.74
CA PRO A 125 6.45 12.17 1.65
C PRO A 125 7.19 12.55 0.35
N VAL A 126 8.48 12.22 0.19
CA VAL A 126 9.29 12.74 -0.93
C VAL A 126 8.68 12.32 -2.28
N ALA A 127 8.32 11.05 -2.43
CA ALA A 127 7.67 10.56 -3.64
C ALA A 127 6.32 11.27 -3.88
N ASP A 128 5.56 11.56 -2.82
CA ASP A 128 4.29 12.28 -2.98
C ASP A 128 4.48 13.71 -3.47
N TYR A 129 5.56 14.39 -3.06
CA TYR A 129 5.86 15.72 -3.59
C TYR A 129 6.31 15.65 -5.06
N VAL A 130 7.19 14.71 -5.41
CA VAL A 130 7.69 14.53 -6.77
C VAL A 130 6.54 14.18 -7.72
N LEU A 131 5.65 13.28 -7.30
CA LEU A 131 4.52 12.78 -8.10
C LEU A 131 3.25 13.62 -7.94
N ARG A 132 3.29 14.71 -7.16
CA ARG A 132 2.17 15.63 -6.90
C ARG A 132 0.94 14.96 -6.26
N THR A 133 1.17 14.01 -5.36
CA THR A 133 0.15 13.30 -4.57
C THR A 133 0.12 13.74 -3.10
N HIS A 134 0.72 14.89 -2.76
CA HIS A 134 0.68 15.50 -1.43
C HIS A 134 -0.10 16.85 -1.37
N PRO A 135 -1.40 16.88 -1.71
CA PRO A 135 -2.17 18.11 -1.68
C PRO A 135 -2.43 18.60 -0.25
N ALA A 136 -2.84 19.87 -0.11
CA ALA A 136 -3.41 20.36 1.14
C ALA A 136 -4.70 19.59 1.46
N LYS A 137 -4.95 19.27 2.75
CA LYS A 137 -6.11 18.47 3.21
C LYS A 137 -7.45 18.98 2.68
N ASN A 138 -7.62 20.30 2.61
CA ASN A 138 -8.85 20.98 2.18
C ASN A 138 -8.97 21.14 0.66
N ALA A 139 -7.90 20.86 -0.10
CA ALA A 139 -7.93 20.95 -1.56
C ALA A 139 -8.55 19.71 -2.23
N VAL A 140 -8.76 18.63 -1.48
CA VAL A 140 -9.38 17.39 -1.99
C VAL A 140 -10.63 17.01 -1.21
N PRO A 141 -11.70 16.52 -1.88
CA PRO A 141 -12.89 16.02 -1.22
C PRO A 141 -12.57 14.74 -0.43
N THR A 142 -13.43 14.44 0.54
CA THR A 142 -13.36 13.13 1.22
C THR A 142 -13.87 12.07 0.25
N SER A 143 -13.08 11.03 0.01
CA SER A 143 -13.46 9.93 -0.86
C SER A 143 -14.49 9.03 -0.16
N PRO A 144 -15.58 8.61 -0.86
CA PRO A 144 -16.53 7.65 -0.31
C PRO A 144 -15.88 6.26 -0.09
N THR A 145 -14.77 5.98 -0.78
CA THR A 145 -14.07 4.70 -0.76
C THR A 145 -12.77 4.71 0.04
N ALA A 146 -12.47 5.77 0.81
CA ALA A 146 -11.23 5.89 1.58
C ALA A 146 -10.89 4.65 2.43
N ARG A 147 -11.92 4.00 2.97
CA ARG A 147 -11.78 2.80 3.82
C ARG A 147 -11.99 1.48 3.11
N THR A 148 -12.51 1.48 1.88
CA THR A 148 -12.91 0.26 1.17
C THR A 148 -12.13 0.04 -0.12
N LEU A 149 -11.49 1.08 -0.65
CA LEU A 149 -10.75 1.07 -1.92
C LEU A 149 -11.61 0.51 -3.08
N GLY A 150 -12.91 0.83 -3.05
CA GLY A 150 -13.87 0.45 -4.09
C GLY A 150 -14.30 -1.02 -4.08
N VAL A 151 -14.01 -1.76 -3.01
CA VAL A 151 -14.51 -3.13 -2.81
C VAL A 151 -15.26 -3.11 -1.50
N ASP A 152 -16.56 -3.41 -1.48
CA ASP A 152 -17.39 -3.30 -0.26
C ASP A 152 -17.65 -4.65 0.42
N ASP A 153 -17.53 -5.77 -0.30
CA ASP A 153 -17.73 -7.12 0.24
C ASP A 153 -16.42 -7.77 0.76
N GLU A 154 -16.41 -8.15 2.03
CA GLU A 154 -15.30 -8.85 2.69
C GLU A 154 -15.16 -10.29 2.18
N LEU A 155 -16.27 -10.94 1.81
CA LEU A 155 -16.26 -12.29 1.26
C LEU A 155 -15.53 -12.28 -0.09
N THR A 156 -15.82 -11.31 -0.95
CA THR A 156 -15.09 -11.06 -2.20
C THR A 156 -13.60 -10.80 -1.98
N LEU A 157 -13.19 -10.17 -0.87
CA LEU A 157 -11.77 -10.05 -0.54
C LEU A 157 -11.20 -11.40 -0.14
N LEU A 158 -11.86 -12.20 0.69
CA LEU A 158 -11.34 -13.47 1.22
C LEU A 158 -11.33 -14.60 0.18
N THR A 159 -12.32 -14.67 -0.70
CA THR A 159 -12.54 -15.80 -1.65
C THR A 159 -11.93 -15.60 -3.03
N ALA A 160 -11.55 -14.37 -3.41
CA ALA A 160 -10.90 -14.14 -4.69
C ALA A 160 -9.54 -14.87 -4.75
N PRO A 161 -9.27 -15.64 -5.83
CA PRO A 161 -7.97 -16.27 -6.03
C PRO A 161 -6.88 -15.19 -6.11
N ALA A 162 -5.70 -15.53 -5.59
CA ALA A 162 -4.51 -14.68 -5.66
C ALA A 162 -3.90 -14.68 -7.06
#